data_AF-A0A1Y2K2S6-F1
#
_entry.id   AF-A0A1Y2K2S6-F1
#
_cell.length_a   1.000
_cell.length_b   1.000
_cell.length_c   1.000
_cell.angle_alpha   90.00
_cell.angle_beta   90.00
_cell.angle_gamma   90.00
#
_symmetry.space_group_name_H-M   'P 1'
#
loop_
_entity.id
_entity.type
_entity.pdbx_description
1 polymer ?
#
loop_
_entity_poly.entity_id
_entity_poly.type
_entity_poly.pdbx_seq_one_letter_code
_entity_poly.pdbx_strand_id
1 'polypeptide(L)'
;MQFFDFEDFAMSDIERANIEARIDEEVARDLLGAVGRRVFEDLLGRFEQSVDEGVAEIEQMAHEARWRDCAARLHRMAGGAEQFGMVAMAARARELDHQTHDGSAWSILAPELAALKHGADDDLKTLRALASLLAPQ
;
A
#
# COMPACT_ATOMS: atom_id res chain seq x y z
N MET A 1 41.08 21.60 3.77
CA MET A 1 40.45 20.27 3.76
C MET A 1 40.40 19.79 5.21
N GLN A 2 39.26 19.99 5.89
CA GLN A 2 38.89 19.36 7.17
C GLN A 2 37.36 19.27 7.18
N PHE A 3 36.82 18.08 6.87
CA PHE A 3 36.23 17.06 7.77
C PHE A 3 34.78 17.39 8.16
N PHE A 4 33.89 16.49 7.73
CA PHE A 4 32.42 16.50 7.80
C PHE A 4 31.88 16.64 9.24
N ASP A 5 30.69 17.23 9.37
CA ASP A 5 29.66 16.65 10.24
C ASP A 5 28.40 16.44 9.41
N PHE A 6 27.99 15.17 9.30
CA PHE A 6 26.71 14.76 8.74
C PHE A 6 25.69 15.06 9.84
N GLU A 7 24.91 16.15 9.71
CA GLU A 7 23.70 16.28 10.53
C GLU A 7 22.88 15.01 10.31
N ASP A 8 22.71 14.24 11.39
CA ASP A 8 21.83 13.07 11.44
C ASP A 8 20.49 13.45 10.78
N PHE A 9 20.07 12.65 9.79
CA PHE A 9 18.71 12.64 9.25
C PHE A 9 17.75 12.13 10.35
N ALA A 10 17.56 12.91 11.41
CA ALA A 10 16.53 12.64 12.40
C ALA A 10 15.18 12.94 11.75
N MET A 11 14.56 11.88 11.20
CA MET A 11 13.16 11.89 10.82
C MET A 11 12.34 12.43 12.00
N SER A 12 11.53 13.45 11.76
CA SER A 12 10.75 14.10 12.82
C SER A 12 9.81 13.11 13.50
N ASP A 13 9.55 13.25 14.80
CA ASP A 13 8.60 12.39 15.54
C ASP A 13 7.22 12.30 14.85
N ILE A 14 6.83 13.35 14.12
CA ILE A 14 5.61 13.40 13.30
C ILE A 14 5.71 12.49 12.07
N GLU A 15 6.85 12.48 11.39
CA GLU A 15 7.09 11.61 10.24
C GLU A 15 7.11 10.15 10.66
N ARG A 16 7.68 9.86 11.84
CA ARG A 16 7.66 8.53 12.44
C ARG A 16 6.25 8.05 12.77
N ALA A 17 5.46 8.86 13.47
CA ALA A 17 4.07 8.53 13.80
C ALA A 17 3.19 8.35 12.55
N ASN A 18 3.44 9.13 11.49
CA ASN A 18 2.75 8.97 10.20
C ASN A 18 3.11 7.67 9.48
N ILE A 19 4.35 7.18 9.59
CA ILE A 19 4.76 5.89 9.04
C ILE A 19 4.15 4.75 9.86
N GLU A 20 4.23 4.81 11.19
CA GLU A 20 3.69 3.79 12.11
C GLU A 20 2.17 3.65 11.99
N ALA A 21 1.46 4.74 11.64
CA ALA A 21 0.01 4.70 11.39
C ALA A 21 -0.38 4.07 10.05
N ARG A 22 0.58 3.92 9.11
CA ARG A 22 0.32 3.47 7.74
C ARG A 22 0.90 2.10 7.44
N ILE A 23 2.07 1.81 7.97
CA ILE A 23 2.84 0.59 7.76
C ILE A 23 3.06 -0.10 9.10
N ASP A 24 2.68 -1.37 9.18
CA ASP A 24 3.18 -2.31 10.18
C ASP A 24 4.63 -2.65 9.84
N GLU A 25 5.53 -1.91 10.48
CA GLU A 25 6.96 -2.06 10.26
C GLU A 25 7.49 -3.44 10.67
N GLU A 26 6.87 -4.10 11.66
CA GLU A 26 7.28 -5.44 12.09
C GLU A 26 7.00 -6.46 10.98
N VAL A 27 5.80 -6.44 10.40
CA VAL A 27 5.44 -7.31 9.27
C VAL A 27 6.35 -7.05 8.07
N ALA A 28 6.59 -5.78 7.73
CA ALA A 28 7.45 -5.42 6.61
C ALA A 28 8.91 -5.89 6.82
N ARG A 29 9.43 -5.74 8.05
CA ARG A 29 10.79 -6.21 8.44
C ARG A 29 10.90 -7.72 8.41
N ASP A 30 9.90 -8.43 8.92
CA ASP A 30 9.88 -9.89 8.93
C ASP A 30 9.84 -10.45 7.51
N LEU A 31 8.99 -9.88 6.64
CA LEU A 31 8.94 -10.26 5.23
C LEU A 31 10.28 -9.98 4.54
N LEU A 32 10.83 -8.77 4.71
CA LEU A 32 12.13 -8.38 4.15
C LEU A 32 13.25 -9.30 4.61
N GLY A 33 13.30 -9.64 5.90
CA GLY A 33 14.29 -10.54 6.48
C GLY A 33 14.16 -11.98 5.96
N ALA A 34 12.92 -12.44 5.72
CA ALA A 34 12.64 -13.79 5.22
C ALA A 34 13.02 -13.99 3.75
N VAL A 35 12.73 -13.02 2.89
CA VAL A 35 12.93 -13.16 1.42
C VAL A 35 14.19 -12.46 0.90
N GLY A 36 14.74 -11.54 1.68
CA GLY A 36 15.86 -10.68 1.30
C GLY A 36 15.44 -9.53 0.38
N ARG A 37 16.22 -8.44 0.41
CA ARG A 37 15.90 -7.16 -0.27
C ARG A 37 15.51 -7.31 -1.74
N ARG A 38 16.29 -8.05 -2.52
CA ARG A 38 16.03 -8.17 -3.97
C ARG A 38 14.66 -8.77 -4.24
N VAL A 39 14.33 -9.86 -3.55
CA VAL A 39 13.04 -10.54 -3.73
C VAL A 39 11.91 -9.67 -3.19
N PHE A 40 12.15 -8.96 -2.07
CA PHE A 40 11.18 -8.03 -1.51
C PHE A 40 10.83 -6.91 -2.50
N GLU A 41 11.81 -6.27 -3.13
CA GLU A 41 11.60 -5.26 -4.17
C GLU A 41 10.85 -5.81 -5.39
N ASP A 42 11.21 -7.02 -5.85
CA ASP A 42 10.51 -7.69 -6.95
C ASP A 42 9.03 -7.97 -6.58
N LEU A 43 8.75 -8.35 -5.33
CA LEU A 43 7.40 -8.58 -4.82
C LEU A 43 6.61 -7.26 -4.72
N LEU A 44 7.23 -6.18 -4.23
CA LEU A 44 6.61 -4.85 -4.21
C LEU A 44 6.25 -4.38 -5.61
N GLY A 45 7.14 -4.55 -6.59
CA GLY A 45 6.86 -4.19 -7.99
C GLY A 45 5.70 -4.98 -8.60
N ARG A 46 5.60 -6.29 -8.31
CA ARG A 46 4.45 -7.10 -8.74
C ARG A 46 3.16 -6.70 -8.04
N PHE A 47 3.24 -6.36 -6.77
CA PHE A 47 2.08 -5.91 -6.01
C PHE A 47 1.57 -4.55 -6.50
N GLU A 48 2.47 -3.60 -6.76
CA GLU A 48 2.16 -2.30 -7.39
C GLU A 48 1.42 -2.49 -8.72
N GLN A 49 1.95 -3.34 -9.61
CA GLN A 49 1.27 -3.70 -10.85
C GLN A 49 -0.12 -4.31 -10.59
N SER A 50 -0.24 -5.20 -9.61
CA SER A 50 -1.52 -5.82 -9.25
C SER A 50 -2.53 -4.82 -8.68
N VAL A 51 -2.07 -3.76 -8.02
CA VAL A 51 -2.92 -2.65 -7.54
C VAL A 51 -3.40 -1.83 -8.73
N ASP A 52 -2.52 -1.46 -9.65
CA ASP A 52 -2.87 -0.72 -10.87
C ASP A 52 -3.92 -1.45 -11.71
N GLU A 53 -3.67 -2.72 -12.00
CA GLU A 53 -4.60 -3.59 -12.72
C GLU A 53 -5.90 -3.77 -11.94
N GLY A 54 -5.82 -3.92 -10.62
CA GLY A 54 -6.98 -4.09 -9.76
C GLY A 54 -7.90 -2.90 -9.73
N VAL A 55 -7.34 -1.69 -9.64
CA VAL A 55 -8.12 -0.46 -9.73
C VAL A 55 -8.83 -0.41 -11.08
N ALA A 56 -8.10 -0.56 -12.19
CA ALA A 56 -8.70 -0.51 -13.54
C ALA A 56 -9.82 -1.56 -13.74
N GLU A 57 -9.63 -2.79 -13.24
CA GLU A 57 -10.65 -3.83 -13.25
C GLU A 57 -11.89 -3.41 -12.44
N ILE A 58 -11.71 -2.83 -11.25
CA ILE A 58 -12.82 -2.36 -10.41
C ILE A 58 -13.58 -1.23 -11.11
N GLU A 59 -12.88 -0.29 -11.75
CA GLU A 59 -13.52 0.79 -12.51
C GLU A 59 -14.42 0.20 -13.63
N GLN A 60 -13.89 -0.76 -14.40
CA GLN A 60 -14.66 -1.45 -15.43
C GLN A 60 -15.88 -2.19 -14.84
N MET A 61 -15.68 -2.98 -13.79
CA MET A 61 -16.76 -3.75 -13.15
C MET A 61 -17.83 -2.82 -12.56
N ALA A 62 -17.45 -1.67 -12.00
CA ALA A 62 -18.36 -0.68 -11.48
C ALA A 62 -19.21 -0.03 -12.59
N HIS A 63 -18.61 0.26 -13.75
CA HIS A 63 -19.35 0.72 -14.93
C HIS A 63 -20.36 -0.31 -15.43
N GLU A 64 -20.05 -1.60 -15.30
CA GLU A 64 -20.94 -2.73 -15.62
C GLU A 64 -21.93 -3.06 -14.48
N ALA A 65 -21.94 -2.28 -13.39
CA ALA A 65 -22.74 -2.51 -12.18
C ALA A 65 -22.51 -3.89 -11.52
N ARG A 66 -21.32 -4.47 -11.70
CA ARG A 66 -20.90 -5.77 -11.13
C ARG A 66 -20.31 -5.61 -9.73
N TRP A 67 -21.09 -5.04 -8.83
CA TRP A 67 -20.64 -4.60 -7.50
C TRP A 67 -20.06 -5.71 -6.61
N ARG A 68 -20.58 -6.94 -6.72
CA ARG A 68 -20.02 -8.09 -6.01
C ARG A 68 -18.62 -8.47 -6.48
N ASP A 69 -18.32 -8.29 -7.76
CA ASP A 69 -17.00 -8.56 -8.31
C ASP A 69 -16.01 -7.45 -7.91
N CYS A 70 -16.48 -6.19 -7.82
CA CYS A 70 -15.71 -5.08 -7.25
C CYS A 70 -15.30 -5.39 -5.79
N ALA A 71 -16.26 -5.75 -4.96
CA ALA A 71 -16.06 -6.15 -3.57
C ALA A 71 -15.01 -7.28 -3.45
N ALA A 72 -15.17 -8.34 -4.25
CA ALA A 72 -14.22 -9.45 -4.27
C ALA A 72 -12.80 -9.03 -4.70
N ARG A 73 -12.65 -8.07 -5.63
CA ARG A 73 -11.34 -7.56 -6.04
C ARG A 73 -10.70 -6.70 -4.96
N LEU A 74 -11.46 -5.83 -4.32
CA LEU A 74 -11.03 -5.00 -3.18
C LEU A 74 -10.60 -5.86 -1.99
N HIS A 75 -11.34 -6.93 -1.70
CA HIS A 75 -10.97 -7.90 -0.67
C HIS A 75 -9.59 -8.53 -0.93
N ARG A 76 -9.31 -8.93 -2.18
CA ARG A 76 -7.99 -9.47 -2.55
C ARG A 76 -6.88 -8.43 -2.45
N MET A 77 -7.15 -7.18 -2.83
CA MET A 77 -6.20 -6.07 -2.68
C MET A 77 -5.87 -5.82 -1.22
N ALA A 78 -6.87 -5.84 -0.33
CA ALA A 78 -6.67 -5.70 1.10
C ALA A 78 -5.75 -6.80 1.64
N GLY A 79 -6.02 -8.07 1.32
CA GLY A 79 -5.18 -9.18 1.76
C GLY A 79 -3.75 -9.14 1.22
N GLY A 80 -3.54 -8.62 0.00
CA GLY A 80 -2.19 -8.37 -0.52
C GLY A 80 -1.47 -7.26 0.24
N ALA A 81 -2.15 -6.14 0.52
CA ALA A 81 -1.61 -5.02 1.28
C ALA A 81 -1.17 -5.44 2.69
N GLU A 82 -1.96 -6.29 3.37
CA GLU A 82 -1.62 -6.82 4.69
C GLU A 82 -0.34 -7.66 4.70
N GLN A 83 -0.07 -8.42 3.64
CA GLN A 83 1.15 -9.23 3.54
C GLN A 83 2.43 -8.37 3.54
N PHE A 84 2.33 -7.13 3.08
CA PHE A 84 3.42 -6.16 3.11
C PHE A 84 3.40 -5.23 4.33
N GLY A 85 2.44 -5.42 5.24
CA GLY A 85 2.25 -4.52 6.38
C GLY A 85 1.59 -3.19 6.01
N MET A 86 0.97 -3.03 4.84
CA MET A 86 0.34 -1.76 4.42
C MET A 86 -1.05 -1.59 5.08
N VAL A 87 -1.07 -1.27 6.37
CA VAL A 87 -2.27 -1.21 7.21
C VAL A 87 -3.30 -0.20 6.68
N ALA A 88 -2.85 0.99 6.30
CA ALA A 88 -3.74 2.05 5.81
C ALA A 88 -4.44 1.64 4.51
N MET A 89 -3.67 1.14 3.53
CA MET A 89 -4.22 0.62 2.28
C MET A 89 -5.18 -0.56 2.52
N ALA A 90 -4.82 -1.52 3.38
CA ALA A 90 -5.66 -2.67 3.69
C ALA A 90 -7.00 -2.27 4.31
N ALA A 91 -6.97 -1.36 5.30
CA ALA A 91 -8.17 -0.82 5.92
C ALA A 91 -9.06 -0.11 4.91
N ARG A 92 -8.47 0.71 4.03
CA ARG A 92 -9.24 1.46 3.03
C ARG A 92 -9.87 0.54 1.98
N ALA A 93 -9.15 -0.46 1.50
CA ALA A 93 -9.68 -1.45 0.56
C ALA A 93 -10.85 -2.24 1.17
N ARG A 94 -10.80 -2.59 2.46
CA ARG A 94 -11.92 -3.24 3.18
C ARG A 94 -13.15 -2.35 3.34
N GLU A 95 -12.93 -1.08 3.61
CA GLU A 95 -14.05 -0.13 3.70
C GLU A 95 -14.78 -0.03 2.36
N LEU A 96 -14.03 0.03 1.25
CA LEU A 96 -14.60 0.03 -0.10
C LEU A 96 -15.23 -1.32 -0.47
N ASP A 97 -14.67 -2.45 -0.04
CA ASP A 97 -15.28 -3.77 -0.17
C ASP A 97 -16.69 -3.76 0.45
N HIS A 98 -16.82 -3.26 1.68
CA HIS A 98 -18.11 -3.16 2.36
C HIS A 98 -19.08 -2.22 1.63
N GLN A 99 -18.63 -1.03 1.21
CA GLN A 99 -19.46 -0.07 0.49
C GLN A 99 -19.92 -0.60 -0.88
N THR A 100 -19.08 -1.35 -1.59
CA THR A 100 -19.42 -1.93 -2.89
C THR A 100 -20.34 -3.14 -2.74
N HIS A 101 -20.22 -3.91 -1.66
CA HIS A 101 -21.10 -5.05 -1.40
C HIS A 101 -22.59 -4.65 -1.37
N ASP A 102 -22.89 -3.47 -0.83
CA ASP A 102 -24.26 -2.95 -0.69
C ASP A 102 -24.78 -2.19 -1.93
N GLY A 103 -23.97 -2.09 -3.01
CA GLY A 103 -24.36 -1.49 -4.28
C GLY A 103 -24.22 0.03 -4.35
N SER A 104 -23.02 0.54 -4.09
CA SER A 104 -22.70 1.98 -4.18
C SER A 104 -22.79 2.56 -5.59
N ALA A 105 -23.10 3.86 -5.70
CA ALA A 105 -23.06 4.58 -6.97
C ALA A 105 -21.61 4.83 -7.43
N TRP A 106 -21.35 4.74 -8.74
CA TRP A 106 -20.04 5.02 -9.33
C TRP A 106 -19.48 6.41 -8.96
N SER A 107 -20.35 7.42 -8.89
CA SER A 107 -19.96 8.79 -8.50
C SER A 107 -19.36 8.89 -7.10
N ILE A 108 -19.65 7.92 -6.22
CA ILE A 108 -19.09 7.81 -4.89
C ILE A 108 -17.82 6.95 -4.94
N LEU A 109 -17.84 5.84 -5.66
CA LEU A 109 -16.73 4.88 -5.69
C LEU A 109 -15.48 5.41 -6.42
N ALA A 110 -15.65 6.13 -7.53
CA ALA A 110 -14.55 6.63 -8.36
C ALA A 110 -13.51 7.48 -7.61
N PRO A 111 -13.89 8.54 -6.86
CA PRO A 111 -12.91 9.32 -6.10
C PRO A 111 -12.22 8.48 -5.02
N GLU A 112 -12.91 7.51 -4.44
CA GLU A 112 -12.37 6.68 -3.37
C GLU A 112 -11.39 5.61 -3.87
N LEU A 113 -11.62 5.08 -5.07
CA LEU A 113 -10.65 4.23 -5.78
C LEU A 113 -9.38 5.00 -6.13
N ALA A 114 -9.52 6.24 -6.61
CA ALA A 114 -8.37 7.10 -6.88
C ALA A 114 -7.58 7.40 -5.60
N ALA A 115 -8.27 7.67 -4.48
CA ALA A 115 -7.64 7.86 -3.18
C ALA A 115 -6.93 6.59 -2.68
N LEU A 116 -7.55 5.42 -2.86
CA LEU A 116 -6.94 4.12 -2.53
C LEU A 116 -5.64 3.92 -3.31
N LYS A 117 -5.66 4.17 -4.63
CA LYS A 117 -4.47 4.04 -5.48
C LYS A 117 -3.34 4.95 -5.02
N HIS A 118 -3.64 6.23 -4.82
CA HIS A 118 -2.63 7.19 -4.37
C HIS A 118 -2.06 6.83 -2.99
N GLY A 119 -2.91 6.38 -2.06
CA GLY A 119 -2.49 5.89 -0.76
C GLY A 119 -1.56 4.67 -0.88
N ALA A 120 -1.87 3.73 -1.77
CA ALA A 120 -1.02 2.57 -2.05
C ALA A 120 0.35 2.98 -2.61
N ASP A 121 0.40 3.92 -3.56
CA ASP A 121 1.66 4.43 -4.13
C ASP A 121 2.57 5.04 -3.04
N ASP A 122 1.99 5.76 -2.09
CA ASP A 122 2.74 6.37 -0.98
C ASP A 122 3.21 5.33 0.05
N ASP A 123 2.37 4.35 0.36
CA ASP A 123 2.74 3.23 1.24
C ASP A 123 3.87 2.40 0.61
N LEU A 124 3.84 2.16 -0.71
CA LEU A 124 4.89 1.48 -1.46
C LEU A 124 6.21 2.25 -1.45
N LYS A 125 6.17 3.58 -1.65
CA LYS A 125 7.37 4.44 -1.52
C LYS A 125 7.96 4.33 -0.11
N THR A 126 7.09 4.33 0.90
CA THR A 126 7.49 4.21 2.31
C THR A 126 8.17 2.86 2.57
N LEU A 127 7.61 1.75 2.08
CA LEU A 127 8.21 0.42 2.20
C LEU A 127 9.56 0.30 1.50
N ARG A 128 9.72 0.90 0.31
CA ARG A 128 11.01 0.93 -0.41
C ARG A 128 12.06 1.74 0.33
N ALA A 129 11.67 2.86 0.94
CA ALA A 129 12.55 3.64 1.79
C ALA A 129 12.99 2.82 3.02
N LEU A 130 12.05 2.14 3.67
CA LEU A 130 12.29 1.26 4.82
C LEU A 130 13.24 0.11 4.46
N ALA A 131 13.01 -0.59 3.34
CA ALA A 131 13.90 -1.64 2.85
C ALA A 131 15.31 -1.14 2.51
N SER A 132 15.44 0.13 2.10
CA SER A 132 16.74 0.76 1.83
C SER A 132 17.50 1.14 3.10
N LEU A 133 16.80 1.52 4.18
CA LEU A 133 17.40 1.85 5.49
C LEU A 133 17.86 0.61 6.27
N LEU A 134 17.17 -0.52 6.08
CA LEU A 134 17.42 -1.76 6.83
C LEU A 134 18.46 -2.68 6.18
N ALA A 135 18.83 -2.43 4.93
CA ALA A 135 19.84 -3.24 4.26
C ALA A 135 21.23 -2.94 4.85
N PRO A 136 22.02 -3.96 5.24
CA PRO A 136 23.43 -3.72 5.55
C PRO A 136 24.12 -3.11 4.32
N GLN A 137 24.97 -2.10 4.56
CA GLN A 137 25.94 -1.65 3.56
C GLN A 137 26.92 -2.77 3.22
#